data_AF-A0A7C7NZS5-F1
#
_entry.id   AF-A0A7C7NZS5-F1
#
_cell.length_a   1.000
_cell.length_b   1.000
_cell.length_c   1.000
_cell.angle_alpha   90.00
_cell.angle_beta   90.00
_cell.angle_gamma   90.00
#
_symmetry.space_group_name_H-M   'P 1'
#
loop_
_entity.id
_entity.type
_entity.pdbx_description
1 polymer ?
#
loop_
_entity_poly.entity_id
_entity_poly.type
_entity_poly.pdbx_seq_one_letter_code
_entity_poly.pdbx_strand_id
1 'polypeptide(L)'
;MSSSRGRLLGNSRGAAIADYDNDGNLDIFVANFAITPNWLFHSNGADNNFLVLKPVGTISNRNAIGAKVTAVATIGGEEVTQVREITTASSRHAQDSLSADFGLGEATSTDITVKFPSGIVVELKQVEPNQTFEILEAAPSLTNTGGIVPPWQTLLMVSAVFFIAGVLFLVFWTISNPRSVRP
;
A
#
# COMPACT_ATOMS: atom_id res chain seq x y z
N MET A 1 7.59 -37.62 22.99
CA MET A 1 8.46 -36.84 22.09
C MET A 1 9.17 -37.81 21.15
N SER A 2 8.77 -37.85 19.88
CA SER A 2 9.47 -38.62 18.83
C SER A 2 9.55 -37.72 17.60
N SER A 3 10.62 -36.94 17.48
CA SER A 3 10.91 -36.20 16.25
C SER A 3 11.70 -37.13 15.32
N SER A 4 11.01 -37.86 14.44
CA SER A 4 11.65 -38.43 13.27
C SER A 4 12.05 -37.27 12.37
N ARG A 5 13.32 -36.84 12.42
CA ARG A 5 13.90 -35.95 11.43
C ARG A 5 14.00 -36.73 10.11
N GLY A 6 12.90 -36.73 9.36
CA GLY A 6 12.92 -37.14 7.96
C GLY A 6 13.85 -36.20 7.22
N ARG A 7 14.98 -36.72 6.73
CA ARG A 7 15.89 -35.98 5.86
C ARG A 7 15.15 -35.73 4.56
N LEU A 8 14.57 -34.54 4.40
CA LEU A 8 13.97 -34.11 3.14
C LEU A 8 15.10 -33.96 2.11
N LEU A 9 15.23 -34.94 1.23
CA LEU A 9 16.16 -34.93 0.10
C LEU A 9 15.42 -34.38 -1.12
N GLY A 10 15.81 -33.20 -1.59
CA GLY A 10 15.13 -32.45 -2.65
C GLY A 10 16.13 -31.93 -3.68
N ASN A 11 15.86 -32.13 -4.97
CA ASN A 11 16.59 -31.45 -6.05
C ASN A 11 15.86 -30.15 -6.38
N SER A 12 15.95 -29.17 -5.48
CA SER A 12 15.21 -27.90 -5.58
C SER A 12 15.69 -27.06 -6.75
N ARG A 13 14.74 -26.57 -7.55
CA ARG A 13 14.99 -25.59 -8.62
C ARG A 13 14.53 -24.20 -8.26
N GLY A 14 13.48 -24.08 -7.46
CA GLY A 14 12.94 -22.80 -7.00
C GLY A 14 12.04 -22.97 -5.78
N ALA A 15 11.97 -21.93 -4.97
CA ALA A 15 11.01 -21.74 -3.89
C ALA A 15 10.28 -20.41 -4.10
N ALA A 16 8.96 -20.42 -3.89
CA ALA A 16 8.11 -19.24 -3.87
C ALA A 16 7.44 -19.13 -2.49
N ILE A 17 7.32 -17.91 -2.00
CA ILE A 17 6.63 -17.57 -0.77
C ILE A 17 5.33 -16.85 -1.13
N ALA A 18 4.21 -17.34 -0.60
CA ALA A 18 2.88 -16.74 -0.78
C ALA A 18 1.95 -17.22 0.33
N ASP A 19 0.98 -16.39 0.72
CA ASP A 19 -0.19 -16.84 1.47
C ASP A 19 -1.12 -17.60 0.52
N TYR A 20 -1.01 -18.93 0.47
CA TYR A 20 -1.61 -19.76 -0.57
C TYR A 20 -3.12 -19.93 -0.39
N ASP A 21 -3.59 -19.99 0.86
CA ASP A 21 -5.01 -20.16 1.19
C ASP A 21 -5.69 -18.86 1.67
N ASN A 22 -4.96 -17.74 1.72
CA ASN A 22 -5.42 -16.42 2.18
C ASN A 22 -5.81 -16.42 3.67
N ASP A 23 -5.12 -17.21 4.49
CA ASP A 23 -5.33 -17.26 5.94
C ASP A 23 -4.44 -16.26 6.71
N GLY A 24 -3.60 -15.51 5.99
CA GLY A 24 -2.65 -14.53 6.56
C GLY A 24 -1.29 -15.12 6.91
N ASN A 25 -1.08 -16.43 6.72
CA ASN A 25 0.17 -17.12 6.97
C ASN A 25 0.95 -17.32 5.67
N LEU A 26 2.20 -16.89 5.66
CA LEU A 26 3.07 -17.14 4.51
C LEU A 26 3.43 -18.63 4.41
N ASP A 27 3.08 -19.23 3.28
CA ASP A 27 3.47 -20.58 2.90
C ASP A 27 4.70 -20.57 2.01
N ILE A 28 5.39 -21.71 1.96
CA ILE A 28 6.52 -21.91 1.06
C ILE A 28 6.23 -23.07 0.14
N PHE A 29 6.22 -22.81 -1.16
CA PHE A 29 6.18 -23.84 -2.17
C PHE A 29 7.58 -24.07 -2.76
N VAL A 30 8.07 -25.31 -2.73
CA VAL A 30 9.36 -25.71 -3.29
C VAL A 30 9.13 -26.60 -4.53
N ALA A 31 9.53 -26.07 -5.68
CA ALA A 31 9.57 -26.78 -6.94
C ALA A 31 10.87 -27.60 -7.03
N ASN A 32 10.74 -28.93 -6.95
CA ASN A 32 11.84 -29.86 -7.14
C ASN A 32 11.89 -30.35 -8.59
N PHE A 33 13.03 -30.91 -9.00
CA PHE A 33 13.28 -31.38 -10.35
C PHE A 33 13.30 -32.91 -10.48
N ALA A 34 13.04 -33.36 -11.71
CA ALA A 34 13.03 -34.76 -12.13
C ALA A 34 12.02 -35.60 -11.33
N ILE A 35 12.46 -36.71 -10.75
CA ILE A 35 11.60 -37.66 -10.04
C ILE A 35 11.32 -37.26 -8.58
N THR A 36 11.76 -36.06 -8.17
CA THR A 36 11.63 -35.61 -6.79
C THR A 36 10.31 -34.86 -6.62
N PRO A 37 9.46 -35.22 -5.64
CA PRO A 37 8.17 -34.55 -5.45
C PRO A 37 8.36 -33.10 -5.03
N ASN A 38 7.45 -32.22 -5.48
CA ASN A 38 7.37 -30.85 -4.96
C ASN A 38 6.89 -30.87 -3.50
N TRP A 39 7.20 -29.80 -2.77
CA TRP A 39 6.78 -29.66 -1.38
C TRP A 39 6.00 -28.37 -1.19
N LEU A 40 4.93 -28.46 -0.41
CA LEU A 40 4.26 -27.31 0.17
C LEU A 40 4.51 -27.35 1.67
N PHE A 41 5.17 -26.32 2.19
CA PHE A 41 5.27 -26.06 3.61
C PHE A 41 4.14 -25.11 3.96
N HIS A 42 3.01 -25.71 4.37
CA HIS A 42 1.83 -24.98 4.82
C HIS A 42 2.05 -24.52 6.26
N SER A 43 1.92 -23.22 6.50
CA SER A 43 2.06 -22.61 7.81
C SER A 43 0.68 -22.47 8.44
N ASN A 44 0.44 -23.16 9.56
CA ASN A 44 -0.80 -22.98 10.34
C ASN A 44 -0.76 -21.71 11.23
N GLY A 45 0.26 -20.86 11.05
CA GLY A 45 0.39 -19.60 11.77
C GLY A 45 0.67 -19.70 13.27
N ALA A 46 0.56 -18.54 13.90
CA ALA A 46 0.34 -18.33 15.33
C ALA A 46 -0.85 -17.35 15.46
N ASP A 47 -1.53 -17.28 16.61
CA ASP A 47 -2.64 -16.33 16.87
C ASP A 47 -2.16 -14.87 16.94
N ASN A 48 -1.51 -14.39 15.88
CA ASN A 48 -0.92 -13.06 15.74
C ASN A 48 -1.69 -12.27 14.69
N ASN A 49 -1.77 -10.97 14.89
CA ASN A 49 -2.31 -10.07 13.89
C ASN A 49 -1.41 -10.00 12.65
N PHE A 50 -2.03 -9.83 11.49
CA PHE A 50 -1.33 -9.71 10.21
C PHE A 50 -1.82 -8.52 9.38
N LEU A 51 -1.09 -8.18 8.33
CA LEU A 51 -1.59 -7.28 7.29
C LEU A 51 -1.00 -7.66 5.93
N VAL A 52 -1.86 -7.77 4.92
CA VAL A 52 -1.45 -8.02 3.54
C VAL A 52 -1.81 -6.83 2.67
N LEU A 53 -0.81 -6.25 2.03
CA LEU A 53 -0.99 -5.12 1.14
C LEU A 53 -0.68 -5.51 -0.31
N LYS A 54 -1.55 -5.14 -1.25
CA LYS A 54 -1.35 -5.35 -2.69
C LYS A 54 -1.23 -4.00 -3.43
N PRO A 55 -0.01 -3.47 -3.62
CA PRO A 55 0.18 -2.22 -4.34
C PRO A 55 -0.12 -2.38 -5.84
N VAL A 56 -0.82 -1.42 -6.42
CA VAL A 56 -1.21 -1.42 -7.84
C VAL A 56 -0.72 -0.14 -8.49
N GLY A 57 0.19 -0.27 -9.45
CA GLY A 57 0.70 0.87 -10.20
C GLY A 57 -0.34 1.43 -11.17
N THR A 58 -0.44 2.76 -11.26
CA THR A 58 -1.24 3.47 -12.27
C THR A 58 -0.38 4.35 -13.17
N ILE A 59 0.79 4.78 -12.67
CA ILE A 59 1.82 5.51 -13.42
C ILE A 59 3.04 4.60 -13.63
N SER A 60 3.48 3.92 -12.57
CA SER A 60 4.43 2.83 -12.59
C SER A 60 3.84 1.58 -13.26
N ASN A 61 4.63 0.52 -13.37
CA ASN A 61 4.14 -0.77 -13.85
C ASN A 61 2.96 -1.27 -12.99
N ARG A 62 1.95 -1.90 -13.62
CA ARG A 62 0.68 -2.29 -12.99
C ARG A 62 0.85 -3.15 -11.73
N ASN A 63 1.88 -3.98 -11.73
CA ASN A 63 2.22 -4.89 -10.64
C ASN A 63 3.05 -4.24 -9.53
N ALA A 64 3.32 -2.93 -9.62
CA ALA A 64 4.09 -2.15 -8.66
C ALA A 64 5.49 -2.73 -8.33
N ILE A 65 6.11 -3.45 -9.27
CA ILE A 65 7.46 -4.00 -9.08
C ILE A 65 8.44 -2.86 -8.76
N GLY A 66 9.21 -3.02 -7.68
CA GLY A 66 10.12 -2.02 -7.12
C GLY A 66 9.47 -1.08 -6.09
N ALA A 67 8.17 -1.20 -5.82
CA ALA A 67 7.54 -0.45 -4.73
C ALA A 67 8.04 -0.94 -3.38
N LYS A 68 8.29 0.00 -2.46
CA LYS A 68 8.69 -0.28 -1.09
C LYS A 68 7.54 0.05 -0.15
N VAL A 69 7.10 -0.95 0.60
CA VAL A 69 6.05 -0.84 1.60
C VAL A 69 6.71 -0.90 2.97
N THR A 70 6.54 0.16 3.76
CA THR A 70 7.01 0.25 5.14
C THR A 70 5.81 0.16 6.06
N ALA A 71 5.88 -0.70 7.06
CA ALA A 71 4.91 -0.80 8.15
C ALA A 71 5.59 -0.46 9.47
N VAL A 72 4.97 0.43 10.25
CA VAL A 72 5.41 0.79 11.60
C VAL A 72 4.30 0.43 12.58
N ALA A 73 4.59 -0.39 13.57
CA ALA A 73 3.61 -0.85 14.57
C ALA A 73 4.28 -1.03 15.94
N THR A 74 3.51 -0.95 17.02
CA THR A 74 4.01 -1.30 18.36
C THR A 74 3.80 -2.80 18.62
N ILE A 75 4.88 -3.57 18.71
CA ILE A 75 4.84 -5.02 18.91
C ILE A 75 5.62 -5.35 20.18
N GLY A 76 4.97 -6.01 21.15
CA GLY A 76 5.60 -6.33 22.43
C GLY A 76 5.98 -5.09 23.27
N GLY A 77 5.30 -3.96 23.06
CA GLY A 77 5.56 -2.69 23.75
C GLY A 77 6.61 -1.79 23.09
N GLU A 78 7.25 -2.24 22.01
CA GLU A 78 8.28 -1.49 21.29
C GLU A 78 7.82 -1.14 19.87
N GLU A 79 8.25 0.01 19.36
CA GLU A 79 8.02 0.38 17.97
C GLU A 79 8.90 -0.47 17.04
N VAL A 80 8.26 -1.15 16.09
CA VAL A 80 8.91 -2.01 15.11
C VAL A 80 8.61 -1.50 13.71
N THR A 81 9.67 -1.28 12.93
CA THR A 81 9.59 -0.94 11.51
C THR A 81 9.93 -2.16 10.65
N GLN A 82 9.04 -2.52 9.74
CA GLN A 82 9.24 -3.57 8.74
C GLN A 82 9.17 -2.97 7.33
N VAL A 83 10.01 -3.46 6.42
CA VAL A 83 9.97 -3.06 5.01
C VAL A 83 9.85 -4.30 4.13
N ARG A 84 9.00 -4.21 3.10
CA ARG A 84 8.86 -5.19 2.02
C ARG A 84 9.02 -4.47 0.69
N GLU A 85 9.70 -5.10 -0.25
CA GLU A 85 9.81 -4.62 -1.63
C GLU A 85 9.08 -5.59 -2.55
N ILE A 86 8.25 -5.06 -3.45
CA ILE A 86 7.55 -5.89 -4.43
C ILE A 86 8.57 -6.26 -5.52
N THR A 87 8.90 -7.56 -5.62
CA THR A 87 9.88 -8.06 -6.58
C THR A 87 9.32 -9.19 -7.42
N THR A 88 9.91 -9.44 -8.59
CA THR A 88 9.52 -10.52 -9.50
C THR A 88 10.36 -11.78 -9.35
N ALA A 89 11.36 -11.77 -8.46
CA ALA A 89 12.35 -12.82 -8.37
C ALA A 89 12.63 -13.16 -6.91
N SER A 90 12.32 -14.38 -6.51
CA SER A 90 12.63 -14.89 -5.19
C SER A 90 13.65 -16.03 -5.22
N SER A 91 13.60 -16.85 -6.26
CA SER A 91 14.63 -17.86 -6.54
C SER A 91 14.60 -18.28 -8.02
N ARG A 92 15.40 -19.29 -8.40
CA ARG A 92 15.52 -19.71 -9.79
C ARG A 92 14.19 -20.29 -10.30
N HIS A 93 13.61 -19.68 -11.33
CA HIS A 93 12.29 -20.05 -11.88
C HIS A 93 11.10 -19.93 -10.90
N ALA A 94 11.21 -19.08 -9.88
CA ALA A 94 10.12 -18.83 -8.94
C ALA A 94 9.89 -17.33 -8.74
N GLN A 95 8.67 -17.00 -8.37
CA GLN A 95 8.22 -15.65 -8.09
C GLN A 95 7.35 -15.70 -6.83
N ASP A 96 7.64 -14.83 -5.87
CA ASP A 96 6.82 -14.65 -4.65
C ASP A 96 5.51 -13.94 -4.99
N SER A 97 4.56 -13.95 -4.05
CA SER A 97 3.37 -13.13 -4.16
C SER A 97 3.73 -11.66 -4.40
N LEU A 98 2.98 -11.00 -5.27
CA LEU A 98 3.12 -9.56 -5.53
C LEU A 98 2.39 -8.74 -4.46
N SER A 99 2.61 -9.10 -3.20
CA SER A 99 2.05 -8.51 -2.00
C SER A 99 3.15 -8.17 -1.00
N ALA A 100 2.84 -7.27 -0.08
CA ALA A 100 3.66 -6.98 1.08
C ALA A 100 2.94 -7.52 2.32
N ASP A 101 3.49 -8.60 2.86
CA ASP A 101 2.95 -9.34 3.98
C ASP A 101 3.70 -9.00 5.28
N PHE A 102 2.95 -8.59 6.30
CA PHE A 102 3.46 -8.17 7.59
C PHE A 102 2.82 -8.97 8.72
N GLY A 103 3.65 -9.59 9.56
CA GLY A 103 3.24 -10.06 10.88
C GLY A 103 3.30 -8.91 11.87
N LEU A 104 2.20 -8.66 12.59
CA LEU A 104 2.03 -7.54 13.52
C LEU A 104 1.95 -7.98 14.99
N GLY A 105 1.96 -9.29 15.28
CA GLY A 105 1.89 -9.79 16.66
C GLY A 105 0.61 -9.31 17.36
N GLU A 106 0.73 -8.73 18.54
CA GLU A 106 -0.42 -8.19 19.30
C GLU A 106 -0.79 -6.73 18.91
N ALA A 107 -0.15 -6.13 17.91
CA ALA A 107 -0.41 -4.74 17.56
C ALA A 107 -1.84 -4.57 17.05
N THR A 108 -2.55 -3.55 17.55
CA THR A 108 -3.93 -3.24 17.14
C THR A 108 -4.01 -2.25 15.99
N SER A 109 -2.89 -1.66 15.58
CA SER A 109 -2.83 -0.70 14.48
C SER A 109 -1.43 -0.63 13.89
N THR A 110 -1.32 -0.27 12.61
CA THR A 110 -0.04 0.03 11.96
C THR A 110 -0.13 1.24 11.04
N ASP A 111 0.95 2.00 10.96
CA ASP A 111 1.12 3.05 9.95
C ASP A 111 1.83 2.48 8.74
N ILE A 112 1.30 2.73 7.55
CA ILE A 112 1.82 2.21 6.28
C ILE A 112 2.30 3.36 5.40
N THR A 113 3.49 3.21 4.83
CA THR A 113 4.01 4.08 3.77
C THR A 113 4.37 3.25 2.56
N VAL A 114 3.78 3.54 1.40
CA VAL A 114 4.12 2.92 0.12
C VAL A 114 4.84 3.93 -0.75
N LYS A 115 6.10 3.64 -1.10
CA LYS A 115 6.86 4.40 -2.07
C LYS A 115 6.91 3.64 -3.39
N PHE A 116 6.24 4.15 -4.41
CA PHE A 116 6.21 3.57 -5.74
C PHE A 116 7.47 3.94 -6.57
N PRO A 117 7.80 3.16 -7.63
CA PRO A 117 8.91 3.46 -8.53
C PRO A 117 8.83 4.83 -9.21
N SER A 118 7.62 5.35 -9.47
CA SER A 118 7.40 6.69 -10.00
C SER A 118 7.88 7.81 -9.04
N GLY A 119 8.10 7.48 -7.77
CA GLY A 119 8.36 8.45 -6.70
C GLY A 119 7.12 8.88 -5.93
N ILE A 120 5.91 8.49 -6.37
CA ILE A 120 4.68 8.71 -5.60
C ILE A 120 4.78 7.98 -4.26
N VAL A 121 4.37 8.68 -3.20
CA VAL A 121 4.26 8.13 -1.85
C VAL A 121 2.81 8.18 -1.41
N VAL A 122 2.31 7.04 -0.94
CA VAL A 122 0.99 6.91 -0.32
C VAL A 122 1.18 6.55 1.14
N GLU A 123 0.50 7.28 2.03
CA GLU A 123 0.57 7.05 3.47
C GLU A 123 -0.82 6.73 4.02
N LEU A 124 -0.89 5.70 4.86
CA LEU A 124 -2.06 5.34 5.65
C LEU A 124 -1.68 5.32 7.12
N LYS A 125 -2.55 5.83 7.97
CA LYS A 125 -2.34 5.91 9.41
C LYS A 125 -3.36 5.04 10.12
N GLN A 126 -2.93 4.39 11.20
CA GLN A 126 -3.80 3.60 12.07
C GLN A 126 -4.62 2.55 11.28
N VAL A 127 -3.95 1.82 10.40
CA VAL A 127 -4.57 0.72 9.65
C VAL A 127 -4.81 -0.43 10.61
N GLU A 128 -6.07 -0.88 10.68
CA GLU A 128 -6.46 -2.04 11.47
C GLU A 128 -5.83 -3.33 10.90
N PRO A 129 -5.35 -4.25 11.73
CA PRO A 129 -4.83 -5.54 11.29
C PRO A 129 -5.91 -6.49 10.73
N ASN A 130 -5.45 -7.68 10.34
CA ASN A 130 -6.24 -8.85 9.91
C ASN A 130 -7.06 -8.59 8.66
N GLN A 131 -6.46 -7.89 7.71
CA GLN A 131 -7.08 -7.59 6.43
C GLN A 131 -6.07 -7.64 5.28
N THR A 132 -6.64 -7.90 4.11
CA THR A 132 -5.96 -7.87 2.82
C THR A 132 -6.63 -6.82 1.95
N PHE A 133 -5.86 -5.86 1.42
CA PHE A 133 -6.42 -4.82 0.57
C PHE A 133 -5.43 -4.30 -0.48
N GLU A 134 -5.99 -3.67 -1.52
CA GLU A 134 -5.22 -3.03 -2.59
C GLU A 134 -4.95 -1.55 -2.28
N ILE A 135 -3.76 -1.07 -2.63
CA ILE A 135 -3.43 0.36 -2.65
C ILE A 135 -3.08 0.78 -4.06
N LEU A 136 -3.84 1.73 -4.60
CA LEU A 136 -3.54 2.34 -5.88
C LEU A 136 -2.39 3.35 -5.74
N GLU A 137 -1.49 3.36 -6.71
CA GLU A 137 -0.55 4.45 -6.94
C GLU A 137 -1.31 5.69 -7.42
N ALA A 138 -1.97 6.37 -6.49
CA ALA A 138 -2.50 7.69 -6.70
C ALA A 138 -1.50 8.69 -6.13
N ALA A 139 -1.28 9.80 -6.84
CA ALA A 139 -0.61 10.95 -6.22
C ALA A 139 -1.35 11.29 -4.91
N PRO A 140 -0.66 11.76 -3.86
CA PRO A 140 -1.32 12.09 -2.60
C PRO A 140 -2.44 13.09 -2.88
N SER A 141 -3.68 12.61 -2.87
CA SER A 141 -4.84 13.48 -2.80
C SER A 141 -4.79 14.06 -1.40
N LEU A 142 -4.33 15.31 -1.29
CA LEU A 142 -4.64 16.12 -0.12
C LEU A 142 -6.16 16.17 -0.04
N THR A 143 -6.77 15.34 0.82
CA THR A 143 -8.07 15.61 1.45
C THR A 143 -8.37 14.51 2.46
N ASN A 144 -7.99 14.79 3.69
CA ASN A 144 -8.76 14.32 4.83
C ASN A 144 -10.04 15.18 4.86
N THR A 145 -11.17 14.58 4.50
CA THR A 145 -12.44 14.90 5.15
C THR A 145 -13.38 13.71 5.00
N GLY A 146 -13.67 13.05 6.11
CA GLY A 146 -14.81 12.16 6.23
C GLY A 146 -16.07 12.90 5.79
N GLY A 147 -16.66 12.45 4.68
CA GLY A 147 -17.86 13.05 4.11
C GLY A 147 -18.10 12.46 2.73
N ILE A 148 -19.14 11.64 2.61
CA ILE A 148 -19.63 11.12 1.33
C ILE A 148 -20.02 12.33 0.46
N VAL A 149 -19.22 12.67 -0.56
CA VAL A 149 -19.62 13.65 -1.57
C VAL A 149 -20.41 12.90 -2.65
N PRO A 150 -21.71 13.18 -2.84
CA PRO A 150 -22.53 12.46 -3.81
C PRO A 150 -22.13 12.78 -5.26
N PRO A 151 -22.48 11.89 -6.23
CA PRO A 151 -21.82 11.78 -7.54
C PRO A 151 -21.98 12.96 -8.51
N TRP A 152 -22.65 14.04 -8.09
CA TRP A 152 -22.99 15.18 -8.95
C TRP A 152 -22.12 16.42 -8.71
N GLN A 153 -21.14 16.38 -7.81
CA GLN A 153 -20.22 17.51 -7.58
C GLN A 153 -18.84 17.40 -8.27
N THR A 154 -18.60 16.39 -9.12
CA THR A 154 -17.29 16.21 -9.78
C THR A 154 -17.07 17.01 -11.06
N LEU A 155 -18.01 17.85 -11.49
CA LEU A 155 -17.86 18.66 -12.71
C LEU A 155 -17.56 20.13 -12.37
N LEU A 156 -16.35 20.44 -11.86
CA LEU A 156 -15.73 21.78 -11.94
C LEU A 156 -14.25 21.82 -11.47
N MET A 157 -13.47 20.76 -11.69
CA MET A 157 -12.01 20.79 -11.44
C MET A 157 -11.19 20.55 -12.69
N VAL A 158 -11.46 21.29 -13.77
CA VAL A 158 -10.47 21.54 -14.84
C VAL A 158 -10.63 22.97 -15.37
N SER A 159 -10.16 23.96 -14.63
CA SER A 159 -9.68 25.22 -15.20
C SER A 159 -9.01 26.08 -14.13
N ALA A 160 -7.68 26.13 -14.13
CA ALA A 160 -6.90 27.35 -13.89
C ALA A 160 -5.39 27.02 -13.76
N VAL A 161 -4.72 26.87 -14.90
CA VAL A 161 -3.28 27.19 -15.02
C VAL A 161 -3.13 28.07 -16.26
N PHE A 162 -3.07 29.38 -16.00
CA PHE A 162 -2.58 30.52 -16.78
C PHE A 162 -3.04 30.77 -18.23
N PHE A 163 -3.82 31.85 -18.43
CA PHE A 163 -3.66 32.76 -19.56
C PHE A 163 -3.58 34.22 -19.09
N ILE A 164 -2.37 34.77 -19.18
CA ILE A 164 -1.95 36.09 -19.66
C ILE A 164 -2.56 37.37 -19.04
N ALA A 165 -1.64 38.17 -18.50
CA ALA A 165 -1.59 39.64 -18.37
C ALA A 165 -2.70 40.49 -19.01
N GLY A 166 -3.20 41.45 -18.23
CA GLY A 166 -3.79 42.70 -18.74
C GLY A 166 -5.19 42.99 -18.21
N VAL A 167 -5.28 43.88 -17.22
CA VAL A 167 -6.10 45.11 -17.20
C VAL A 167 -6.21 45.55 -15.73
N LEU A 168 -5.26 46.42 -15.37
CA LEU A 168 -5.43 47.44 -14.35
C LEU A 168 -6.41 48.46 -14.95
N PHE A 169 -7.58 48.69 -14.35
CA PHE A 169 -8.35 49.95 -14.27
C PHE A 169 -9.84 49.67 -14.01
N LEU A 170 -10.42 50.50 -13.12
CA LEU A 170 -11.84 50.83 -13.01
C LEU A 170 -12.77 49.95 -12.13
N VAL A 171 -12.51 49.86 -10.82
CA VAL A 171 -13.61 49.91 -9.81
C VAL A 171 -13.14 50.64 -8.55
N PHE A 172 -12.80 51.93 -8.69
CA PHE A 172 -12.61 52.86 -7.56
C PHE A 172 -13.36 54.16 -7.85
N TRP A 173 -14.64 54.08 -8.25
CA TRP A 173 -15.48 55.27 -8.32
C TRP A 173 -16.98 54.93 -8.35
N THR A 174 -17.48 54.21 -7.36
CA THR A 174 -18.88 54.37 -6.91
C THR A 174 -19.01 53.74 -5.53
N ILE A 175 -19.67 54.43 -4.61
CA ILE A 175 -19.82 54.12 -3.17
C ILE A 175 -18.71 54.71 -2.29
N SER A 176 -18.58 56.04 -2.33
CA SER A 176 -18.30 56.85 -1.14
C SER A 176 -18.63 58.32 -1.39
N ASN A 177 -19.90 58.72 -1.28
CA ASN A 177 -20.20 60.03 -0.72
C ASN A 177 -21.68 60.19 -0.30
N PRO A 178 -21.98 60.39 0.99
CA PRO A 178 -23.32 60.75 1.47
C PRO A 178 -23.58 62.23 1.20
N ARG A 179 -24.72 62.58 0.59
CA ARG A 179 -25.16 63.98 0.49
C ARG A 179 -25.89 64.40 1.76
N SER A 180 -25.28 65.38 2.43
CA SER A 180 -25.83 66.20 3.50
C SER A 180 -27.04 67.03 3.03
N VAL A 181 -28.10 67.05 3.84
CA VAL A 181 -29.20 68.02 3.78
C VAL A 181 -28.85 69.21 4.69
N ARG A 182 -28.92 70.44 4.17
CA ARG A 182 -29.08 71.72 4.90
C ARG A 182 -29.56 72.82 3.93
N PRO A 183 -30.11 73.95 4.42
CA PRO A 183 -30.56 74.28 5.78
C PRO A 183 -32.06 74.07 5.98
#